data_AF-A0A2V1B9K3-F1
#
_entry.id   AF-A0A2V1B9K3-F1
#
_cell.length_a   1.000
_cell.length_b   1.000
_cell.length_c   1.000
_cell.angle_alpha   90.00
_cell.angle_beta   90.00
_cell.angle_gamma   90.00
#
_symmetry.space_group_name_H-M   'P 1'
#
loop_
_entity.id
_entity.type
_entity.pdbx_description
1 polymer ?
#
loop_
_entity_poly.entity_id
_entity_poly.type
_entity_poly.pdbx_seq_one_letter_code
_entity_poly.pdbx_strand_id
1 'polypeptide(L)'
;KAEEVKVQVIESGKRVLSAEHPYTLTGMGNLASMYRNQGQWKEAEELEVHVMKTRQMMLSTEHPFTLTSIINPVSIYRNQGQ
;
A
#
# COMPACT_ATOMS: atom_id res chain seq x y z
N LYS A 1 -19.37 7.34 -15.83
CA LYS A 1 -18.24 7.23 -16.80
C LYS A 1 -16.87 7.39 -16.12
N ALA A 2 -16.53 8.52 -15.51
CA ALA A 2 -15.22 8.70 -14.88
C ALA A 2 -14.95 7.74 -13.72
N GLU A 3 -15.98 7.44 -12.91
CA GLU A 3 -15.87 6.52 -11.77
C GLU A 3 -15.59 5.08 -12.21
N GLU A 4 -16.41 4.57 -13.13
CA GLU A 4 -16.29 3.20 -13.66
C GLU A 4 -14.92 2.93 -14.29
N VAL A 5 -14.39 3.89 -15.06
CA VAL A 5 -13.03 3.81 -15.63
C VAL A 5 -11.99 3.74 -14.51
N LYS A 6 -12.17 4.51 -13.44
CA LYS A 6 -11.26 4.51 -12.28
C LYS A 6 -11.29 3.19 -11.52
N VAL A 7 -12.47 2.61 -11.33
CA VAL A 7 -12.64 1.30 -10.70
C VAL A 7 -11.90 0.23 -11.50
N GLN A 8 -12.04 0.21 -12.83
CA GLN A 8 -11.33 -0.73 -13.69
C GLN A 8 -9.80 -0.55 -13.64
N VAL A 9 -9.31 0.69 -13.58
CA VAL A 9 -7.87 0.99 -13.44
C VAL A 9 -7.35 0.50 -12.08
N ILE A 10 -8.09 0.71 -11.00
CA ILE A 10 -7.73 0.22 -9.66
C ILE A 10 -7.72 -1.30 -9.64
N GLU A 11 -8.72 -1.96 -10.23
CA GLU A 11 -8.78 -3.43 -10.28
C GLU A 11 -7.62 -4.02 -11.10
N SER A 12 -7.30 -3.41 -12.24
CA SER A 12 -6.14 -3.78 -13.05
C SER A 12 -4.84 -3.55 -12.28
N GLY A 13 -4.71 -2.43 -11.57
CA GLY A 13 -3.58 -2.12 -10.70
C GLY A 13 -3.42 -3.13 -9.56
N LYS A 14 -4.51 -3.56 -8.93
CA LYS A 14 -4.49 -4.62 -7.90
C LYS A 14 -3.95 -5.94 -8.43
N ARG A 15 -4.32 -6.31 -9.67
CA ARG A 15 -3.87 -7.56 -10.31
C ARG A 15 -2.42 -7.51 -10.79
N VAL A 16 -1.98 -6.37 -11.34
CA VAL A 16 -0.66 -6.24 -11.98
C VAL A 16 0.41 -5.79 -10.99
N LEU A 17 0.08 -4.84 -10.11
CA LEU A 17 1.05 -4.14 -9.26
C LEU A 17 0.92 -4.49 -7.76
N SER A 18 -0.11 -5.26 -7.37
CA SER A 18 -0.60 -5.42 -6.00
C SER A 18 -1.48 -4.27 -5.50
N ALA A 19 -2.35 -4.58 -4.54
CA ALA A 19 -3.20 -3.63 -3.84
C ALA A 19 -2.40 -2.59 -3.04
N GLU A 20 -1.17 -2.94 -2.67
CA GLU A 20 -0.30 -2.10 -1.84
C GLU A 20 0.52 -1.10 -2.65
N HIS A 21 0.53 -1.25 -3.98
CA HIS A 21 1.34 -0.40 -4.84
C HIS A 21 0.92 1.08 -4.74
N PRO A 22 1.88 2.02 -4.62
CA PRO A 22 1.59 3.45 -4.51
C PRO A 22 0.66 4.00 -5.60
N TYR A 23 0.76 3.48 -6.82
CA TYR A 23 -0.12 3.83 -7.95
C TYR A 23 -1.58 3.41 -7.70
N THR A 24 -1.80 2.18 -7.24
CA THR A 24 -3.13 1.65 -6.91
C THR A 24 -3.76 2.42 -5.75
N LEU A 25 -2.97 2.73 -4.71
CA LEU A 25 -3.41 3.51 -3.55
C LEU A 25 -3.79 4.95 -3.93
N THR A 26 -3.03 5.57 -4.85
CA THR A 26 -3.35 6.90 -5.38
C THR A 26 -4.67 6.88 -6.17
N GLY A 27 -4.91 5.82 -6.95
CA GLY A 27 -6.19 5.59 -7.61
C GLY A 27 -7.36 5.50 -6.63
N MET A 28 -7.19 4.74 -5.55
CA MET A 28 -8.21 4.57 -4.50
C MET A 28 -8.53 5.89 -3.78
N GLY A 29 -7.53 6.70 -3.44
CA GLY A 29 -7.76 8.03 -2.85
C GLY A 29 -8.51 8.98 -3.81
N ASN A 30 -8.19 8.91 -5.10
CA ASN A 30 -8.89 9.68 -6.12
C ASN A 30 -10.34 9.19 -6.35
N LEU A 31 -10.66 7.93 -6.07
CA LEU A 31 -12.02 7.39 -6.10
C LEU A 31 -12.80 7.82 -4.84
N ALA A 32 -12.18 7.81 -3.66
CA ALA A 32 -12.79 8.31 -2.43
C ALA A 32 -13.20 9.79 -2.54
N SER A 33 -12.35 10.64 -3.14
CA SER A 33 -12.69 12.04 -3.40
C SER A 33 -13.92 12.20 -4.31
N MET A 34 -14.09 11.31 -5.30
CA MET A 34 -15.28 11.30 -6.14
C MET A 34 -16.53 10.89 -5.37
N TYR A 35 -16.43 9.90 -4.48
CA TYR A 35 -17.53 9.50 -3.62
C TYR A 35 -17.97 10.60 -2.65
N ARG A 36 -17.02 11.34 -2.06
CA ARG A 36 -17.33 12.54 -1.25
C ARG A 36 -18.12 13.57 -2.03
N ASN A 37 -17.72 13.85 -3.28
CA ASN A 37 -18.42 14.80 -4.14
C ASN A 37 -19.84 14.35 -4.53
N GLN A 38 -20.10 13.04 -4.50
CA GLN A 38 -21.42 12.44 -4.76
C GLN A 38 -22.28 12.30 -3.49
N GLY A 39 -21.74 12.66 -2.31
CA GLY A 39 -22.42 12.48 -1.02
C GLY A 39 -22.35 11.05 -0.45
N GLN A 40 -21.54 10.18 -1.07
CA GLN A 40 -21.28 8.80 -0.65
C GLN A 40 -20.13 8.75 0.37
N TRP A 41 -20.41 9.28 1.56
CA TRP A 41 -19.38 9.46 2.59
C TRP A 41 -18.86 8.14 3.16
N LYS A 42 -19.71 7.11 3.27
CA LYS A 42 -19.31 5.80 3.81
C LYS A 42 -18.34 5.08 2.88
N GLU A 43 -18.64 5.06 1.59
CA GLU A 43 -17.81 4.43 0.57
C GLU A 43 -16.46 5.14 0.43
N ALA A 44 -16.46 6.48 0.56
CA ALA A 44 -15.23 7.25 0.60
C ALA A 44 -14.38 6.93 1.84
N GLU A 45 -15.00 6.85 3.02
CA GLU A 45 -14.31 6.55 4.28
C GLU A 45 -13.70 5.16 4.26
N GLU A 46 -14.42 4.14 3.78
CA GLU A 46 -13.90 2.78 3.66
C GLU A 46 -12.66 2.71 2.76
N LEU A 47 -12.68 3.44 1.63
CA LEU A 47 -11.54 3.55 0.73
C LEU A 47 -10.35 4.27 1.37
N GLU A 48 -10.59 5.40 2.06
CA GLU A 48 -9.53 6.15 2.74
C GLU A 48 -8.90 5.32 3.88
N VAL A 49 -9.71 4.62 4.69
CA VAL A 49 -9.24 3.74 5.77
C VAL A 49 -8.38 2.61 5.22
N HIS A 50 -8.80 1.99 4.10
CA HIS A 50 -8.00 0.96 3.45
C HIS A 50 -6.64 1.53 3.01
N VAL A 51 -6.62 2.68 2.34
CA VAL A 51 -5.38 3.32 1.89
C VAL A 51 -4.46 3.68 3.06
N MET A 52 -5.01 4.22 4.15
CA MET A 52 -4.23 4.57 5.34
C MET A 52 -3.61 3.34 6.00
N LYS A 53 -4.37 2.25 6.18
CA LYS A 53 -3.86 0.99 6.76
C LYS A 53 -2.75 0.40 5.90
N THR A 54 -2.92 0.38 4.59
CA THR A 54 -1.91 -0.16 3.67
C THR A 54 -0.64 0.71 3.66
N ARG A 55 -0.76 2.04 3.69
CA ARG A 55 0.40 2.94 3.83
C ARG A 55 1.10 2.76 5.18
N GLN A 56 0.34 2.58 6.26
CA GLN A 56 0.90 2.32 7.58
C GLN A 56 1.64 0.99 7.62
N MET A 57 1.09 -0.05 6.98
CA MET A 57 1.75 -1.34 6.84
C MET A 57 3.04 -1.21 6.02
N MET A 58 3.00 -0.55 4.85
CA MET A 58 4.16 -0.27 4.01
C MET A 58 5.28 0.46 4.76
N LEU A 59 4.95 1.53 5.48
CA LEU A 59 5.91 2.26 6.33
C LEU A 59 6.45 1.37 7.45
N SER A 60 5.60 0.52 8.03
CA SER A 60 5.98 -0.46 9.06
C SER A 60 6.68 -1.69 8.52
N THR A 61 6.72 -1.94 7.20
CA THR A 61 7.47 -3.04 6.55
C THR A 61 8.75 -2.55 5.90
N GLU A 62 8.80 -1.33 5.36
CA GLU A 62 10.05 -0.68 4.94
C GLU A 62 10.96 -0.41 6.15
N HIS A 63 10.41 -0.10 7.33
CA HIS A 63 11.22 0.17 8.53
C HIS A 63 11.89 -1.05 9.20
N PRO A 64 11.34 -2.27 9.23
CA PRO A 64 12.04 -3.45 9.72
C PRO A 64 12.89 -4.13 8.64
N PHE A 65 12.53 -4.06 7.34
CA PHE A 65 13.39 -4.64 6.30
C PHE A 65 14.65 -3.82 6.02
N THR A 66 14.66 -2.52 6.30
CA THR A 66 15.90 -1.72 6.29
C THR A 66 16.86 -2.17 7.41
N LEU A 67 16.34 -2.71 8.53
CA LEU A 67 17.15 -3.21 9.63
C LEU A 67 17.55 -4.69 9.46
N THR A 68 16.67 -5.54 8.90
CA THR A 68 16.97 -6.97 8.69
C THR A 68 17.85 -7.22 7.46
N SER A 69 17.81 -6.36 6.44
CA SER A 69 18.71 -6.50 5.27
C SER A 69 20.17 -6.10 5.56
N ILE A 70 20.45 -5.47 6.70
CA ILE A 70 21.83 -5.18 7.17
C ILE A 70 22.37 -6.31 8.05
N ILE A 71 21.52 -7.09 8.72
CA ILE A 71 21.96 -8.26 9.48
C ILE A 71 22.00 -9.45 8.52
N ASN A 72 23.00 -9.39 7.66
CA ASN A 72 23.51 -10.53 6.94
C ASN A 72 23.93 -11.59 8.00
N PRO A 73 23.38 -12.81 8.00
CA PRO A 73 23.81 -13.89 8.90
C PRO A 73 25.30 -14.25 8.76
N VAL A 74 26.00 -13.65 7.80
CA VAL A 74 27.46 -13.70 7.60
C VAL A 74 28.26 -13.25 8.83
N SER A 75 27.72 -12.43 9.74
CA SER A 75 28.47 -12.04 10.95
C SER A 75 28.45 -13.06 12.09
N ILE A 76 27.59 -14.09 12.04
CA ILE A 76 27.48 -15.07 13.14
C ILE A 76 28.60 -16.14 13.06
N TYR A 77 29.27 -16.27 11.92
CA TYR A 77 30.36 -17.24 11.74
C TYR A 77 31.77 -16.73 12.06
N ARG A 78 31.96 -15.44 12.43
CA ARG A 78 33.31 -14.90 12.73
C ARG A 78 33.70 -14.90 14.22
N ASN A 79 32.83 -15.36 15.12
CA ASN A 79 33.15 -15.50 16.54
C ASN A 79 33.09 -16.95 17.06
N GLN A 80 33.05 -17.95 16.17
CA GLN A 80 33.28 -19.36 16.52
C GLN A 80 34.62 -19.86 15.96
N GLY A 81 35.68 -19.10 16.20
CA GLY A 81 37.01 -19.45 15.71
C GLY A 81 38.12 -18.67 16.37
N GLN A 82 38.18 -18.69 17.71
CA GLN A 82 39.37 -18.79 18.57
C GLN A 82 38.99 -18.61 20.04
#